data_AF-A0A9J5Z9Q9-F1
#
_entry.id   AF-A0A9J5Z9Q9-F1
#
_cell.length_a   1.000
_cell.length_b   1.000
_cell.length_c   1.000
_cell.angle_alpha   90.00
_cell.angle_beta   90.00
_cell.angle_gamma   90.00
#
_symmetry.space_group_name_H-M   'P 1'
#
loop_
_entity.id
_entity.type
_entity.pdbx_description
1 polymer ?
#
loop_
_entity_poly.entity_id
_entity_poly.type
_entity_poly.pdbx_seq_one_letter_code
_entity_poly.pdbx_strand_id
1 'polypeptide(L)'
;MDRYLREETNIDEDDESKKKILTSSIVIMKYNTCLLICNQPDKIQRLINEKMWLVHHIIANEVFKGYRKEVVNEAWRNIVFQPCVDIVKRFLKNDDNNIIIE
;
A
#
# COMPACT_ATOMS: atom_id res chain seq x y z
N MET A 1 2.73 -7.15 19.25
CA MET A 1 2.37 -8.49 18.75
C MET A 1 3.27 -9.56 19.35
N ASP A 2 4.60 -9.49 19.20
CA ASP A 2 5.53 -10.45 19.84
C ASP A 2 5.24 -10.65 21.34
N ARG A 3 5.12 -9.56 22.10
CA ARG A 3 4.71 -9.61 23.51
C ARG A 3 3.41 -10.39 23.75
N TYR A 4 2.37 -10.14 22.94
CA TYR A 4 1.12 -10.89 23.07
C TYR A 4 1.32 -12.39 22.81
N LEU A 5 2.03 -12.75 21.74
CA LEU A 5 2.26 -14.15 21.36
C LEU A 5 3.02 -14.94 22.42
N ARG A 6 3.92 -14.29 23.17
CA ARG A 6 4.63 -14.91 24.30
C ARG A 6 3.70 -15.16 25.49
N GLU A 7 2.89 -14.16 25.85
CA GLU A 7 1.99 -14.23 27.02
C GLU A 7 0.69 -15.01 26.75
N GLU A 8 0.29 -15.19 25.50
CA GLU A 8 -0.93 -15.93 25.14
C GLU A 8 -0.87 -17.39 25.65
N THR A 9 0.31 -18.01 25.56
CA THR A 9 0.54 -19.39 26.02
C THR A 9 0.79 -19.51 27.53
N ASN A 10 0.88 -18.38 28.23
CA ASN A 10 1.12 -18.36 29.67
C ASN A 10 -0.15 -18.79 30.41
N ILE A 11 -0.10 -19.93 31.10
CA ILE A 11 -1.25 -20.51 31.82
C ILE A 11 -1.54 -19.72 33.11
N ASP A 12 -0.54 -19.01 33.66
CA ASP A 12 -0.65 -18.24 34.90
C ASP A 12 -1.27 -16.86 34.68
N GLU A 13 -1.30 -16.36 33.44
CA GLU A 13 -1.85 -15.05 33.10
C GLU A 13 -3.37 -15.14 32.85
N ASP A 14 -4.13 -14.23 33.46
CA ASP A 14 -5.59 -14.21 33.33
C ASP A 14 -6.06 -13.68 31.97
N ASP A 15 -7.27 -14.08 31.56
CA ASP A 15 -7.83 -13.74 30.24
C ASP A 15 -8.00 -12.23 30.03
N GLU A 16 -8.29 -11.46 31.07
CA GLU A 16 -8.46 -10.01 30.97
C GLU A 16 -7.11 -9.31 30.74
N SER A 17 -6.05 -9.79 31.41
CA SER A 17 -4.69 -9.32 31.18
C SER A 17 -4.19 -9.68 29.77
N LYS A 18 -4.45 -10.90 29.28
CA LYS A 18 -4.17 -11.30 27.88
C LYS A 18 -4.89 -10.40 26.88
N LYS A 19 -6.17 -10.11 27.12
CA LYS A 19 -6.99 -9.21 26.28
C LYS A 19 -6.45 -7.78 26.24
N LYS A 20 -5.95 -7.26 27.37
CA LYS A 20 -5.28 -5.95 27.43
C LYS A 20 -4.01 -5.94 26.59
N ILE A 21 -3.15 -6.95 26.72
CA ILE A 21 -1.91 -7.07 25.95
C ILE A 21 -2.20 -7.18 24.44
N LEU A 22 -3.23 -7.94 24.06
CA LEU A 22 -3.71 -8.04 22.68
C LEU A 22 -4.14 -6.67 22.14
N THR A 23 -5.00 -5.98 22.90
CA THR A 23 -5.52 -4.66 22.52
C THR A 23 -4.39 -3.66 22.34
N SER A 24 -3.46 -3.58 23.29
CA SER A 24 -2.27 -2.73 23.18
C SER A 24 -1.41 -3.11 21.97
N SER A 25 -1.22 -4.40 21.71
CA SER A 25 -0.46 -4.88 20.56
C SER A 25 -1.10 -4.48 19.23
N ILE A 26 -2.43 -4.55 19.12
CA ILE A 26 -3.17 -4.12 17.92
C ILE A 26 -3.04 -2.61 17.72
N VAL A 27 -3.16 -1.81 18.79
CA VAL A 27 -3.03 -0.35 18.72
C VAL A 27 -1.62 0.03 18.24
N ILE A 28 -0.58 -0.56 18.82
CA ILE A 28 0.81 -0.31 18.41
C ILE A 28 1.03 -0.72 16.95
N MET A 29 0.48 -1.86 16.52
CA MET A 29 0.59 -2.30 15.13
C MET A 29 -0.06 -1.31 14.16
N LYS A 30 -1.27 -0.85 14.46
CA LYS A 30 -1.96 0.19 13.66
C LYS A 30 -1.15 1.49 13.61
N TYR A 31 -0.65 1.95 14.76
CA TYR A 31 0.16 3.16 14.87
C TYR A 31 1.45 3.06 14.05
N ASN A 32 2.18 1.94 14.16
CA ASN A 32 3.40 1.71 13.41
C ASN A 32 3.14 1.65 11.90
N THR A 33 2.03 1.06 11.48
CA THR A 33 1.61 1.07 10.06
C THR A 33 1.33 2.50 9.58
N CYS A 34 0.61 3.31 10.36
CA CYS A 34 0.38 4.72 10.03
C CYS A 34 1.70 5.49 9.90
N LEU A 35 2.61 5.35 10.87
CA LEU A 35 3.93 5.99 10.81
C LEU A 35 4.70 5.57 9.56
N LEU A 36 4.71 4.27 9.23
CA LEU A 36 5.39 3.77 8.05
C LEU A 36 4.81 4.40 6.77
N ILE A 37 3.49 4.40 6.63
CA ILE A 37 2.80 4.94 5.46
C ILE A 37 3.03 6.45 5.35
N CYS A 38 2.98 7.22 6.45
CA CYS A 38 3.25 8.66 6.43
C CYS A 38 4.67 9.01 5.94
N ASN A 39 5.64 8.11 6.17
CA ASN A 39 7.04 8.31 5.77
C ASN A 39 7.36 7.80 4.35
N GLN A 40 6.48 7.01 3.73
CA GLN A 40 6.71 6.46 2.39
C GLN A 40 6.65 7.52 1.27
N PRO A 41 5.72 8.50 1.27
CA PRO A 41 5.70 9.57 0.28
C PRO A 41 7.02 10.32 0.17
N ASP A 42 7.66 10.64 1.29
CA ASP A 42 8.96 11.32 1.28
C ASP A 42 10.04 10.47 0.58
N LYS A 43 10.06 9.15 0.84
CA LYS A 43 10.99 8.23 0.16
C LYS A 43 10.72 8.16 -1.35
N ILE A 44 9.46 8.12 -1.77
CA ILE A 44 9.08 8.13 -3.18
C ILE A 44 9.48 9.46 -3.83
N GLN A 45 9.24 10.59 -3.16
CA GLN A 45 9.59 11.90 -3.65
C GLN A 45 11.10 12.06 -3.84
N ARG A 46 11.90 11.44 -2.96
CA ARG A 46 13.37 11.37 -3.12
C ARG A 46 13.78 10.54 -4.34
N LEU A 47 13.12 9.42 -4.63
CA LEU A 47 13.39 8.67 -5.87
C LEU A 47 13.11 9.53 -7.11
N ILE A 48 12.03 10.30 -7.10
CA ILE A 48 11.67 11.19 -8.21
C ILE A 48 12.71 12.32 -8.34
N ASN A 49 13.01 13.01 -7.24
CA ASN A 49 13.80 14.25 -7.28
C ASN A 49 15.32 14.02 -7.30
N GLU A 50 15.82 13.07 -6.50
CA GLU A 50 17.27 12.82 -6.37
C GLU A 50 17.77 11.82 -7.42
N LYS A 51 16.92 10.88 -7.84
CA LYS A 51 17.30 9.85 -8.83
C LYS A 51 16.71 10.10 -10.21
N MET A 52 15.93 11.17 -10.39
CA MET A 52 15.28 11.53 -11.66
C MET A 52 14.44 10.39 -12.23
N TRP A 53 13.83 9.58 -11.36
CA TRP A 53 12.98 8.49 -11.81
C TRP A 53 11.71 9.04 -12.45
N LEU A 54 11.45 8.63 -13.69
CA LEU A 54 10.19 8.91 -14.36
C LEU A 54 9.11 8.02 -13.77
N VAL A 55 8.29 8.58 -12.89
CA VAL A 55 7.20 7.86 -12.21
C VAL A 55 5.86 8.38 -12.70
N HIS A 56 4.98 7.48 -13.14
CA HIS A 56 3.59 7.79 -13.42
C HIS A 56 2.75 7.69 -12.14
N HIS A 57 2.24 8.81 -11.64
CA HIS A 57 1.44 8.84 -10.42
C HIS A 57 -0.03 8.46 -10.70
N ILE A 58 -0.52 7.43 -10.00
CA ILE A 58 -1.91 6.97 -10.06
C ILE A 58 -2.60 7.31 -8.75
N ILE A 59 -3.58 8.22 -8.78
CA ILE A 59 -4.30 8.67 -7.59
C ILE A 59 -5.49 7.75 -7.33
N ALA A 60 -5.34 6.81 -6.39
CA ALA A 60 -6.36 5.80 -6.09
C ALA A 60 -7.32 6.18 -4.94
N ASN A 61 -7.33 7.45 -4.49
CA ASN A 61 -8.09 7.88 -3.31
C ASN A 61 -9.58 7.49 -3.36
N GLU A 62 -10.22 7.67 -4.53
CA GLU A 62 -11.65 7.38 -4.68
C GLU A 62 -11.97 5.88 -4.58
N VAL A 63 -11.00 4.99 -4.86
CA VAL A 63 -11.20 3.54 -4.70
C VAL A 63 -11.46 3.19 -3.25
N PHE A 64 -10.78 3.88 -2.32
CA PHE A 64 -10.88 3.61 -0.89
C PHE A 64 -12.06 4.31 -0.21
N LYS A 65 -12.83 5.14 -0.93
CA LYS A 65 -14.04 5.81 -0.39
C LYS A 65 -15.31 4.97 -0.52
N GLY A 66 -15.32 3.94 -1.37
CA GLY A 66 -16.48 3.07 -1.57
C GLY A 66 -16.65 2.06 -0.43
N TYR A 67 -17.88 1.88 0.07
CA TYR A 67 -18.20 0.88 1.10
C TYR A 67 -18.75 -0.43 0.52
N ARG A 68 -19.26 -0.41 -0.71
CA ARG A 68 -19.77 -1.60 -1.41
C ARG A 68 -18.71 -2.16 -2.35
N LYS A 69 -18.51 -3.47 -2.30
CA LYS A 69 -17.46 -4.18 -3.06
C LYS A 69 -17.57 -3.92 -4.57
N GLU A 70 -18.78 -3.88 -5.11
CA GLU A 70 -19.03 -3.64 -6.54
C GLU A 70 -18.56 -2.26 -6.96
N VAL A 71 -18.85 -1.24 -6.14
CA VAL A 71 -18.44 0.16 -6.36
C VAL A 71 -16.91 0.30 -6.26
N VAL A 72 -16.28 -0.40 -5.31
CA VAL A 72 -14.82 -0.43 -5.15
C VAL A 72 -14.15 -1.10 -6.36
N ASN A 73 -14.70 -2.22 -6.85
CA ASN A 73 -14.15 -2.93 -8.00
C ASN A 73 -14.23 -2.10 -9.29
N GLU A 74 -15.36 -1.42 -9.52
CA GLU A 74 -15.52 -0.53 -10.66
C GLU A 74 -14.56 0.68 -10.57
N ALA A 75 -14.49 1.32 -9.40
CA ALA A 75 -13.55 2.42 -9.16
C ALA A 75 -12.10 1.97 -9.38
N TRP A 76 -11.70 0.81 -8.85
CA TRP A 76 -10.36 0.25 -9.08
C TRP A 76 -10.09 0.02 -10.56
N ARG A 77 -11.04 -0.59 -11.28
CA ARG A 77 -10.90 -0.86 -12.72
C ARG A 77 -10.64 0.42 -13.50
N ASN A 78 -11.40 1.48 -13.22
CA ASN A 78 -11.38 2.70 -14.01
C ASN A 78 -10.26 3.68 -13.58
N ILE A 79 -9.91 3.72 -12.30
CA ILE A 79 -8.94 4.69 -11.74
C ILE A 79 -7.52 4.13 -11.71
N VAL A 80 -7.37 2.83 -11.48
CA VAL A 80 -6.06 2.20 -11.31
C VAL A 80 -5.73 1.30 -12.49
N PHE A 81 -6.56 0.28 -12.73
CA PHE A 81 -6.21 -0.77 -13.68
C PHE A 81 -6.12 -0.25 -15.12
N GLN A 82 -7.16 0.40 -15.63
CA GLN A 82 -7.19 0.85 -17.02
C GLN A 82 -6.09 1.89 -17.33
N PRO A 83 -5.85 2.92 -16.49
CA PRO A 83 -4.74 3.85 -16.70
C PRO A 83 -3.37 3.17 -16.71
N CYS A 84 -3.12 2.23 -15.79
CA CYS A 84 -1.86 1.46 -15.78
C CYS A 84 -1.69 0.65 -17.07
N VAL A 85 -2.74 -0.02 -17.55
CA VAL A 85 -2.71 -0.77 -18.82
C VAL A 85 -2.36 0.17 -19.98
N ASP A 86 -2.95 1.36 -20.03
CA ASP A 86 -2.72 2.30 -21.12
C ASP A 86 -1.30 2.89 -21.09
N ILE A 87 -0.75 3.16 -19.91
CA ILE A 87 0.65 3.56 -19.72
C ILE A 87 1.59 2.48 -20.24
N VAL A 88 1.39 1.22 -19.82
CA VAL A 88 2.23 0.09 -20.26
C VAL A 88 2.12 -0.13 -21.77
N LYS A 89 0.91 -0.04 -22.35
CA LYS A 89 0.73 -0.13 -23.80
C LYS A 89 1.49 0.94 -24.57
N ARG A 90 1.52 2.19 -24.06
CA ARG A 90 2.29 3.28 -24.70
C ARG A 90 3.79 3.04 -24.57
N PHE A 91 4.25 2.59 -23.40
CA PHE A 91 5.64 2.23 -23.17
C PHE A 91 6.10 1.17 -24.18
N LEU A 92 5.39 0.05 -24.29
CA LEU A 92 5.73 -1.03 -25.23
C LEU A 92 5.72 -0.59 -26.70
N LYS A 93 4.75 0.26 -27.11
CA LYS A 93 4.70 0.79 -28.49
C LYS A 93 5.85 1.74 -28.81
N ASN A 94 6.32 2.50 -27.83
CA ASN A 94 7.44 3.41 -28.03
C ASN A 94 8.77 2.63 -28.16
N ASP A 95 8.87 1.48 -27.51
CA ASP A 95 10.00 0.57 -27.71
C ASP A 95 10.01 0.01 -29.13
N ASP A 96 8.85 -0.40 -29.68
CA ASP A 96 8.74 -0.89 -31.07
C ASP A 96 9.17 0.18 -32.11
N ASN A 97 8.89 1.46 -31.86
CA ASN A 97 9.29 2.57 -32.73
C ASN A 97 10.79 2.92 -32.63
N ASN A 98 11.50 2.42 -31.60
CA ASN A 98 12.94 2.57 -31.44
C ASN A 98 13.72 1.36 -32.01
N ILE A 99 13.06 0.34 -32.55
CA ILE A 99 13.69 -0.80 -33.28
C ILE A 99 13.73 -0.53 -34.80
N ILE A 100 13.93 0.72 -35.21
CA ILE A 100 14.36 1.02 -36.58
C ILE A 100 15.48 2.04 -36.52
N ILE A 101 16.72 1.57 -36.34
CA ILE A 101 17.92 2.22 -36.90
C ILE A 101 18.88 1.12 -37.37
N GLU A 102 19.20 1.20 -38.67
CA GLU A 102 20.14 0.45 -39.53
C GLU A 102 19.87 -1.01 -39.90
#